data_AF-A0AAU2U4K6-F1
#
_entry.id   AF-A0AAU2U4K6-F1
#
_cell.length_a   1.000
_cell.length_b   1.000
_cell.length_c   1.000
_cell.angle_alpha   90.00
_cell.angle_beta   90.00
_cell.angle_gamma   90.00
#
_symmetry.space_group_name_H-M   'P 1'
#
loop_
_entity.id
_entity.type
_entity.pdbx_description
1 polymer ?
#
loop_
_entity_poly.entity_id
_entity_poly.type
_entity_poly.pdbx_seq_one_letter_code
_entity_poly.pdbx_strand_id
1 'polypeptide(L)'
;MRAPNYPLACALAEAGWNNSETARRINTLAKQRGHCGVAVDRSRVSRWIRHGEKPRAPVPELLTDLLTRQLRRPITPDHLGIGPSRNVLIVLEPREHHALATNAAAVNMPVEHYAQALLRLALTNTTAPRS
;
A
#
# COMPACT_ATOMS: atom_id res chain seq x y z
N MET A 1 15.29 2.51 -10.11
CA MET A 1 14.90 2.20 -8.72
C MET A 1 13.44 2.59 -8.54
N ARG A 2 12.57 1.72 -8.00
CA ARG A 2 11.19 2.11 -7.66
C ARG A 2 11.20 2.91 -6.35
N ALA A 3 10.32 3.89 -6.26
CA ALA A 3 10.18 4.73 -5.08
C ALA A 3 9.75 3.90 -3.84
N PRO A 4 10.03 4.38 -2.62
CA PRO A 4 9.59 3.72 -1.40
C PRO A 4 8.05 3.55 -1.35
N ASN A 5 7.58 2.41 -0.85
CA ASN A 5 6.17 2.14 -0.58
C ASN A 5 5.76 2.73 0.78
N TYR A 6 5.49 4.03 0.79
CA TYR A 6 4.99 4.74 1.96
C TYR A 6 3.63 4.22 2.47
N PRO A 7 2.65 3.86 1.62
CA PRO A 7 1.39 3.28 2.11
C PRO A 7 1.57 2.06 3.00
N LEU A 8 2.47 1.14 2.61
CA LEU A 8 2.79 -0.02 3.43
C LEU A 8 3.45 0.39 4.75
N ALA A 9 4.41 1.31 4.72
CA ALA A 9 5.08 1.80 5.93
C ALA A 9 4.08 2.42 6.94
N CYS A 10 3.16 3.25 6.45
CA CYS A 10 2.12 3.88 7.27
C CYS A 10 1.18 2.82 7.88
N ALA A 11 0.73 1.84 7.09
CA ALA A 11 -0.17 0.80 7.59
C ALA A 11 0.50 -0.08 8.67
N LEU A 12 1.79 -0.38 8.54
CA LEU A 12 2.54 -1.11 9.57
C LEU A 12 2.73 -0.27 10.84
N ALA A 13 3.03 1.03 10.69
CA ALA A 13 3.14 1.95 11.82
C ALA A 13 1.82 2.10 12.58
N GLU A 14 0.70 2.25 11.86
CA GLU A 14 -0.65 2.32 12.42
C GLU A 14 -1.04 1.03 13.15
N ALA A 15 -0.60 -0.12 12.62
CA ALA A 15 -0.76 -1.43 13.26
C ALA A 15 0.16 -1.63 14.48
N GLY A 16 1.15 -0.77 14.69
CA GLY A 16 2.18 -0.89 15.72
C GLY A 16 3.20 -2.01 15.43
N TRP A 17 3.41 -2.38 14.16
CA TRP A 17 4.27 -3.49 13.77
C TRP A 17 5.60 -3.03 13.20
N ASN A 18 6.69 -3.60 13.71
CA ASN A 18 8.00 -3.47 13.09
C ASN A 18 8.21 -4.56 12.00
N ASN A 19 9.30 -4.46 11.23
CA ASN A 19 9.58 -5.38 10.13
C ASN A 19 9.71 -6.85 10.58
N SER A 20 10.32 -7.10 11.74
CA SER A 20 10.49 -8.46 12.28
C SER A 20 9.16 -9.04 12.75
N GLU A 21 8.34 -8.23 13.40
CA GLU A 21 7.00 -8.61 13.87
C GLU A 21 6.05 -8.88 12.69
N THR A 22 6.13 -8.05 11.65
CA THR A 22 5.40 -8.23 10.40
C THR A 22 5.75 -9.58 9.76
N ALA A 23 7.05 -9.87 9.61
CA ALA A 23 7.54 -11.14 9.08
C ALA A 23 7.06 -12.34 9.93
N ARG A 24 7.13 -12.24 11.26
CA ARG A 24 6.64 -13.27 12.18
C ARG A 24 5.16 -13.56 11.97
N ARG A 25 4.31 -12.52 11.95
CA ARG A 25 2.87 -12.66 11.75
C ARG A 25 2.51 -13.26 10.40
N ILE A 26 3.18 -12.83 9.32
CA ILE A 26 3.00 -13.40 7.98
C ILE A 26 3.33 -14.90 8.00
N ASN A 27 4.48 -15.29 8.56
CA ASN A 27 4.89 -16.69 8.60
C ASN A 27 3.96 -17.54 9.47
N THR A 28 3.48 -17.02 10.60
CA THR A 28 2.50 -17.70 11.45
C THR A 28 1.19 -17.91 10.72
N LEU A 29 0.64 -16.88 10.07
CA LEU A 29 -0.60 -17.01 9.32
C LEU A 29 -0.43 -17.92 8.08
N ALA A 30 0.71 -17.83 7.40
CA ALA A 30 1.04 -18.71 6.28
C ALA A 30 1.02 -20.18 6.71
N LYS A 31 1.65 -20.52 7.84
CA LYS A 31 1.60 -21.86 8.42
C LYS A 31 0.18 -22.29 8.78
N GLN A 32 -0.60 -21.40 9.40
CA GLN A 32 -2.00 -21.67 9.74
C GLN A 32 -2.86 -21.95 8.50
N ARG A 33 -2.56 -21.33 7.35
CA ARG A 33 -3.24 -21.55 6.08
C ARG A 33 -2.64 -22.66 5.20
N GLY A 34 -1.67 -23.41 5.71
CA GLY A 34 -1.03 -24.50 4.97
C GLY A 34 -0.05 -24.06 3.88
N HIS A 35 0.40 -22.80 3.89
CA HIS A 35 1.40 -22.30 2.95
C HIS A 35 2.83 -22.58 3.44
N CYS A 36 3.29 -23.81 3.28
CA CYS A 36 4.58 -24.30 3.77
C CYS A 36 5.80 -23.64 3.08
N GLY A 37 5.62 -23.03 1.90
CA GLY A 37 6.70 -22.39 1.12
C GLY A 37 6.93 -20.90 1.44
N VAL A 38 6.16 -20.31 2.36
CA VAL A 38 6.25 -18.88 2.66
C VAL A 38 7.17 -18.66 3.86
N ALA A 39 8.35 -18.11 3.57
CA ALA A 39 9.31 -17.65 4.57
C ALA A 39 9.66 -16.19 4.29
N VAL A 40 9.06 -15.28 5.06
CA VAL A 40 9.34 -13.84 5.02
C VAL A 40 10.27 -13.50 6.18
N ASP A 41 11.28 -12.68 5.91
CA ASP A 41 12.17 -12.13 6.93
C ASP A 41 12.05 -10.59 6.98
N ARG A 42 12.66 -9.99 8.00
CA ARG A 42 12.72 -8.53 8.19
C ARG A 42 13.27 -7.81 6.95
N SER A 43 14.25 -8.40 6.27
CA SER A 43 14.93 -7.77 5.13
C SER A 43 14.01 -7.67 3.92
N ARG A 44 13.21 -8.72 3.65
CA ARG A 44 12.15 -8.70 2.63
C ARG A 44 11.10 -7.64 2.92
N VAL A 45 10.63 -7.54 4.17
CA VAL A 45 9.67 -6.50 4.57
C VAL A 45 10.26 -5.11 4.36
N SER A 46 11.51 -4.90 4.78
CA SER A 46 12.23 -3.64 4.53
C SER A 46 12.38 -3.34 3.04
N ARG A 47 12.51 -4.37 2.20
CA ARG A 47 12.67 -4.20 0.75
C ARG A 47 11.37 -3.80 0.06
N TRP A 48 10.23 -4.33 0.51
CA TRP A 48 8.91 -3.89 0.05
C TRP A 48 8.68 -2.40 0.34
N ILE A 49 9.14 -1.94 1.51
CA ILE A 49 9.02 -0.53 1.91
C ILE A 49 10.04 0.34 1.18
N ARG A 50 11.33 0.03 1.22
CA ARG A 50 12.39 0.94 0.71
C ARG A 50 12.50 0.94 -0.81
N HIS A 51 12.29 -0.21 -1.44
CA HIS A 51 12.51 -0.39 -2.89
C HIS A 51 11.21 -0.59 -3.66
N GLY A 52 10.05 -0.54 -2.99
CA GLY A 52 8.75 -0.76 -3.64
C GLY A 52 8.62 -2.15 -4.27
N GLU A 53 9.34 -3.14 -3.74
CA GLU A 53 9.21 -4.52 -4.19
C GLU A 53 7.83 -5.07 -3.86
N LYS A 54 7.23 -5.79 -4.81
CA LYS A 54 5.92 -6.39 -4.62
C LYS A 54 6.06 -7.83 -4.11
N PRO A 55 5.49 -8.19 -2.96
CA PRO A 55 5.44 -9.56 -2.51
C PRO A 55 4.69 -10.45 -3.51
N ARG A 56 5.16 -11.68 -3.70
CA ARG A 56 4.46 -12.69 -4.51
C ARG A 56 3.33 -13.33 -3.71
N ALA A 57 2.30 -13.84 -4.40
CA ALA A 57 1.26 -14.65 -3.78
C ALA A 57 1.89 -15.80 -2.95
N PRO A 58 1.37 -16.12 -1.76
CA PRO A 58 0.13 -15.62 -1.13
C PRO A 58 0.34 -14.41 -0.18
N VAL A 59 1.54 -13.82 -0.13
CA VAL A 59 1.91 -12.81 0.88
C VAL A 59 1.04 -11.54 0.87
N PRO A 60 0.65 -10.95 -0.29
CA PRO A 60 -0.23 -9.78 -0.29
C PRO A 60 -1.58 -10.03 0.41
N GLU A 61 -2.16 -11.21 0.23
CA GLU A 61 -3.44 -11.59 0.85
C GLU A 61 -3.28 -11.79 2.35
N LEU A 62 -2.24 -12.53 2.76
CA LEU A 62 -1.92 -12.74 4.17
C LEU A 62 -1.72 -11.41 4.91
N LEU A 63 -0.97 -10.48 4.31
CA LEU A 63 -0.71 -9.18 4.92
C LEU A 63 -1.98 -8.33 5.02
N THR A 64 -2.82 -8.37 4.00
CA THR A 64 -4.10 -7.67 3.96
C THR A 64 -5.04 -8.19 5.05
N ASP A 65 -5.13 -9.51 5.23
CA ASP A 65 -5.97 -10.12 6.26
C ASP A 65 -5.48 -9.81 7.67
N LEU A 66 -4.16 -9.85 7.88
CA LEU A 66 -3.54 -9.47 9.14
C LEU A 66 -3.86 -8.02 9.50
N LEU A 67 -3.66 -7.09 8.56
CA LEU A 67 -3.89 -5.66 8.80
C LEU A 67 -5.38 -5.33 8.92
N THR A 68 -6.24 -5.99 8.16
CA THR A 68 -7.70 -5.82 8.29
C THR A 68 -8.18 -6.21 9.68
N ARG A 69 -7.67 -7.32 10.23
CA ARG A 69 -7.98 -7.77 11.59
C ARG A 69 -7.42 -6.82 12.65
N GLN A 70 -6.20 -6.31 12.46
CA GLN A 70 -5.55 -5.43 13.42
C GLN A 70 -6.17 -4.02 13.46
N LEU A 71 -6.43 -3.44 12.29
CA LEU A 71 -6.94 -2.06 12.14
C LEU A 71 -8.48 -1.98 12.17
N ARG A 72 -9.17 -3.13 12.25
CA ARG A 72 -10.65 -3.25 12.26
C ARG A 72 -11.33 -2.52 11.12
N ARG A 73 -10.66 -2.39 9.97
CA ARG A 73 -11.18 -1.77 8.74
C ARG A 73 -10.75 -2.59 7.54
N PRO A 74 -11.55 -2.65 6.45
CA PRO A 74 -11.18 -3.37 5.25
C PRO A 74 -9.94 -2.74 4.62
N ILE A 75 -8.81 -3.46 4.66
CA ILE A 75 -7.61 -3.14 3.90
C ILE A 75 -7.63 -3.99 2.64
N THR A 76 -7.10 -3.47 1.53
CA THR A 76 -6.90 -4.23 0.29
C THR A 76 -5.41 -4.19 -0.09
N PRO A 77 -4.93 -5.13 -0.94
CA PRO A 77 -3.55 -5.07 -1.44
C PRO A 77 -3.23 -3.74 -2.14
N ASP A 78 -4.22 -3.12 -2.76
CA ASP A 78 -4.09 -1.82 -3.45
C ASP A 78 -3.90 -0.68 -2.46
N HIS A 79 -4.59 -0.70 -1.30
CA HIS A 79 -4.37 0.28 -0.22
C HIS A 79 -2.92 0.27 0.26
N LEU A 80 -2.29 -0.90 0.29
CA LEU A 80 -0.92 -1.14 0.74
C LEU A 80 0.13 -0.98 -0.37
N GLY A 81 -0.25 -0.68 -1.61
CA GLY A 81 0.68 -0.55 -2.73
C GLY A 81 1.36 -1.86 -3.16
N ILE A 82 0.87 -3.01 -2.69
CA ILE A 82 1.41 -4.35 -2.98
C ILE A 82 0.52 -5.19 -3.89
N GLY A 83 -0.67 -4.70 -4.22
CA GLY A 83 -1.61 -5.33 -5.14
C GLY A 83 -1.16 -5.31 -6.61
N PRO A 84 -1.81 -6.13 -7.46
CA PRO A 84 -1.69 -5.97 -8.90
C PRO A 84 -2.15 -4.55 -9.26
N SER A 85 -1.27 -3.76 -9.88
CA SER A 85 -1.62 -2.41 -10.28
C SER A 85 -2.73 -2.49 -11.32
N ARG A 86 -3.99 -2.27 -10.93
CA ARG A 86 -5.05 -1.97 -11.89
C ARG A 86 -4.75 -0.58 -12.43
N ASN A 87 -4.16 -0.54 -13.62
CA ASN A 87 -3.87 0.72 -14.27
C ASN A 87 -5.18 1.28 -14.83
N VAL A 88 -5.73 2.29 -14.17
CA VAL A 88 -6.85 3.06 -14.71
C VAL A 88 -6.22 4.18 -15.52
N LEU A 89 -6.42 4.16 -16.84
CA LEU A 89 -5.99 5.26 -17.70
C LEU A 89 -6.99 6.41 -17.54
N ILE A 90 -6.54 7.47 -16.87
CA ILE A 90 -7.28 8.73 -16.81
C ILE A 90 -6.61 9.67 -17.82
N VAL A 91 -7.32 9.98 -18.90
CA VAL A 91 -6.88 10.99 -19.86
C VAL A 91 -7.16 12.36 -19.24
N LEU A 92 -6.11 13.17 -19.07
CA LEU A 92 -6.20 14.53 -18.57
C LEU A 92 -5.99 15.51 -19.73
N GLU A 93 -6.75 16.59 -19.74
CA GLU A 93 -6.46 17.71 -20.64
C GLU A 93 -5.08 18.33 -20.31
N PRO A 94 -4.36 18.93 -21.28
CA PRO A 94 -3.02 19.47 -21.03
C PRO A 94 -2.93 20.45 -19.85
N ARG A 95 -3.97 21.27 -19.65
CA ARG A 95 -4.06 22.21 -18.52
C ARG A 95 -4.19 21.50 -17.16
N GLU A 96 -4.92 20.39 -17.12
CA GLU A 96 -5.17 19.60 -15.92
C GLU A 96 -3.89 18.84 -15.54
N HIS A 97 -3.21 18.29 -16.54
CA HIS A 97 -1.89 17.69 -16.37
C HIS A 97 -0.87 18.70 -15.83
N HIS A 98 -0.84 19.92 -16.38
CA HIS A 98 0.07 20.96 -15.89
C HIS A 98 -0.22 21.36 -14.45
N ALA A 99 -1.49 21.57 -14.07
CA ALA A 99 -1.87 21.89 -12.71
C ALA A 99 -1.49 20.77 -11.72
N LEU A 100 -1.72 19.51 -12.11
CA LEU A 100 -1.32 18.34 -11.35
C LEU A 100 0.20 18.27 -11.17
N ALA A 101 0.96 18.56 -12.22
CA ALA A 101 2.43 18.57 -12.20
C ALA A 101 3.01 19.65 -11.30
N THR A 102 2.48 20.86 -11.39
CA THR A 102 2.90 21.98 -10.54
C THR A 102 2.64 21.69 -9.06
N ASN A 103 1.46 21.16 -8.74
CA ASN A 103 1.13 20.82 -7.36
C ASN A 103 1.94 19.63 -6.84
N ALA A 104 2.20 18.63 -7.68
CA ALA A 104 3.07 17.50 -7.34
C ALA A 104 4.51 17.96 -7.05
N ALA A 105 5.04 18.87 -7.88
CA ALA A 105 6.35 19.47 -7.67
C ALA A 105 6.43 20.29 -6.38
N ALA A 106 5.38 21.05 -6.04
CA ALA A 106 5.31 21.82 -4.79
C ALA A 106 5.44 20.94 -3.52
N VAL A 107 4.99 19.69 -3.59
CA VAL A 107 5.13 18.70 -2.50
C VAL A 107 6.28 17.73 -2.70
N ASN A 108 7.17 17.98 -3.68
CA ASN A 108 8.30 17.12 -4.06
C ASN A 108 7.89 15.65 -4.30
N MET A 109 6.75 15.45 -4.98
CA MET A 109 6.17 14.15 -5.26
C MET A 109 6.07 13.92 -6.77
N PRO A 110 6.31 12.70 -7.27
CA PRO A 110 5.99 12.34 -8.67
C PRO A 110 4.50 12.54 -8.99
N VAL A 111 4.20 12.96 -10.23
CA VAL A 111 2.84 13.30 -10.68
C VAL A 111 1.85 12.16 -10.48
N GLU A 112 2.28 10.93 -10.73
CA GLU A 112 1.44 9.74 -10.64
C GLU A 112 1.03 9.47 -9.20
N HIS A 113 1.94 9.69 -8.25
CA HIS A 113 1.67 9.52 -6.82
C HIS A 113 0.79 10.63 -6.27
N TYR A 114 0.99 11.85 -6.75
CA TYR A 114 0.13 12.98 -6.38
C TYR A 114 -1.30 12.77 -6.86
N ALA A 115 -1.48 12.29 -8.10
CA ALA A 115 -2.80 11.89 -8.63
C ALA A 115 -3.46 10.80 -7.78
N GLN A 116 -2.71 9.76 -7.43
CA GLN A 116 -3.22 8.67 -6.58
C GLN A 116 -3.62 9.14 -5.18
N ALA A 117 -2.85 10.06 -4.58
CA ALA A 117 -3.17 10.63 -3.28
C ALA A 117 -4.46 11.46 -3.32
N LEU A 118 -4.64 12.30 -4.34
CA LEU A 118 -5.87 13.07 -4.55
C LEU A 118 -7.09 12.17 -4.76
N LEU A 119 -6.96 11.12 -5.58
CA LEU A 119 -8.04 10.15 -5.79
C LEU A 119 -8.42 9.43 -4.50
N ARG A 120 -7.43 9.00 -3.70
CA ARG A 120 -7.71 8.38 -2.39
C ARG A 120 -8.44 9.34 -1.46
N LEU A 121 -7.99 10.59 -1.36
CA LEU A 121 -8.61 11.60 -0.51
C LEU A 121 -10.06 11.87 -0.93
N ALA A 122 -10.31 12.00 -2.24
CA ALA A 122 -11.65 12.21 -2.80
C ALA A 122 -12.58 11.04 -2.47
N LEU A 123 -12.10 9.81 -2.61
CA LEU A 123 -12.88 8.61 -2.29
C LEU A 123 -13.17 8.49 -0.79
N THR A 124 -12.20 8.81 0.09
CA THR A 124 -12.41 8.75 1.55
C THR A 124 -13.30 9.87 2.08
N ASN A 125 -13.27 11.06 1.46
CA ASN A 125 -14.18 12.16 1.81
C ASN A 125 -15.64 11.89 1.40
N THR A 126 -15.87 11.01 0.43
CA THR A 126 -17.22 10.68 -0.03
C THR A 126 -17.93 9.68 0.92
N THR A 127 -17.18 9.01 1.81
CA THR A 127 -17.69 8.02 2.78
C THR A 127 -18.12 8.58 4.15
N ALA A 128 -18.41 9.88 4.27
CA ALA A 128 -19.10 10.40 5.45
C ALA A 128 -20.62 10.35 5.23
N PRO A 129 -21.41 9.63 6.04
CA PRO A 129 -22.85 9.78 6.01
C PRO A 129 -23.19 11.21 6.46
N ARG A 130 -23.73 12.01 5.55
CA ARG A 130 -24.41 13.25 5.92
C ARG A 130 -25.60 12.86 6.80
N SER A 131 -25.48 13.13 8.11
CA SER A 131 -26.61 13.24 9.03
C SER A 131 -26.86 14.71 9.29
#